data_AF-A0A844NVW4-F1
#
_entry.id   AF-A0A844NVW4-F1
#
_cell.length_a   1.000
_cell.length_b   1.000
_cell.length_c   1.000
_cell.angle_alpha   90.00
_cell.angle_beta   90.00
_cell.angle_gamma   90.00
#
_symmetry.space_group_name_H-M   'P 1'
#
loop_
_entity.id
_entity.type
_entity.pdbx_description
1 polymer ?
#
loop_
_entity_poly.entity_id
_entity_poly.type
_entity_poly.pdbx_seq_one_letter_code
_entity_poly.pdbx_strand_id
1 'polypeptide(L)'
;MPRLATSRRQAAGCAPLPSAHTGSRYARHAPERTLLYALVEAHYPDFIARIEAEGRSLPGYVREAFDAYLRCGVLEHGFLR
;
A
#
# COMPACT_ATOMS: atom_id res chain seq x y z
N MET A 1 61.37 28.42 34.32
CA MET A 1 60.72 28.75 33.02
C MET A 1 59.39 28.00 32.94
N PRO A 2 58.24 28.66 33.10
CA PRO A 2 56.94 27.98 33.05
C PRO A 2 56.59 27.69 31.58
N ARG A 3 56.22 26.45 31.27
CA ARG A 3 55.77 26.07 29.93
C ARG A 3 54.33 26.56 29.74
N LEU A 4 54.14 27.45 28.77
CA LEU A 4 52.84 27.96 28.35
C LEU A 4 51.99 26.79 27.81
N ALA A 5 50.84 26.53 28.42
CA ALA A 5 49.86 25.59 27.90
C ALA A 5 49.14 26.24 26.70
N THR A 6 49.37 25.70 25.50
CA THR A 6 48.70 26.12 24.28
C THR A 6 47.24 25.66 24.32
N SER A 7 46.32 26.61 24.47
CA SER A 7 44.89 26.37 24.35
C SER A 7 44.55 25.93 22.93
N ARG A 8 44.08 24.68 22.79
CA ARG A 8 43.61 24.13 21.52
C ARG A 8 42.19 24.68 21.28
N ARG A 9 42.03 25.59 20.32
CA ARG A 9 40.69 25.97 19.82
C ARG A 9 40.01 24.71 19.28
N GLN A 10 38.82 24.42 19.81
CA GLN A 10 37.95 23.37 19.28
C GLN A 10 37.16 24.00 18.14
N ALA A 11 37.44 23.60 16.91
CA ALA A 11 36.60 23.92 15.77
C ALA A 11 35.30 23.14 15.92
N ALA A 12 34.18 23.84 16.00
CA ALA A 12 32.85 23.24 15.95
C ALA A 12 32.73 22.48 14.64
N GLY A 13 32.68 21.14 14.72
CA GLY A 13 32.37 20.30 13.58
C GLY A 13 30.99 20.66 13.04
N CYS A 14 30.86 20.76 11.73
CA CYS A 14 29.56 20.86 11.08
C CYS A 14 28.79 19.58 11.39
N ALA A 15 27.84 19.64 12.33
CA ALA A 15 26.95 18.53 12.61
C ALA A 15 26.14 18.27 11.33
N PRO A 16 26.09 17.02 10.81
CA PRO A 16 25.23 16.73 9.67
C PRO A 16 23.80 17.02 10.08
N LEU A 17 23.13 17.88 9.32
CA LEU A 17 21.70 18.14 9.49
C LEU A 17 20.95 16.82 9.31
N PRO A 18 19.96 16.51 10.18
CA PRO A 18 19.13 15.34 9.99
C PRO A 18 18.48 15.45 8.61
N SER A 19 18.78 14.49 7.73
CA SER A 19 18.18 14.42 6.41
C SER A 19 16.66 14.39 6.59
N ALA A 20 15.98 15.45 6.15
CA ALA A 20 14.54 15.63 6.26
C ALA A 20 13.78 14.74 5.26
N HIS A 21 14.17 13.47 5.20
CA HIS A 21 13.35 12.40 4.69
C HIS A 21 13.00 11.52 5.88
N THR A 22 12.18 12.07 6.78
CA THR A 22 11.21 11.23 7.51
C THR A 22 10.21 10.72 6.49
N GLY A 23 10.69 9.89 5.55
CA GLY A 23 9.91 9.34 4.47
C GLY A 23 8.80 8.54 5.10
N SER A 24 7.56 8.92 4.82
CA SER A 24 6.42 8.04 5.06
C SER A 24 6.78 6.69 4.45
N ARG A 25 7.04 5.68 5.30
CA ARG A 25 7.30 4.33 4.80
C ARG A 25 6.09 3.93 3.97
N TYR A 26 6.34 3.36 2.79
CA TYR A 26 5.25 2.85 1.97
C TYR A 26 4.42 1.86 2.78
N ALA A 27 3.12 2.15 2.91
CA ALA A 27 2.15 1.25 3.51
C ALA A 27 1.46 0.49 2.37
N ARG A 28 1.37 -0.84 2.51
CA ARG A 28 0.68 -1.69 1.54
C ARG A 28 -0.78 -1.26 1.45
N HIS A 29 -1.30 -1.17 0.23
CA HIS A 29 -2.75 -1.07 0.02
C HIS A 29 -3.42 -2.36 0.54
N ALA A 30 -4.50 -2.23 1.32
CA ALA A 30 -5.21 -3.35 1.92
C ALA A 30 -6.71 -3.31 1.58
N PRO A 31 -7.08 -3.50 0.29
CA PRO A 31 -8.46 -3.43 -0.16
C PRO A 31 -9.32 -4.49 0.53
N GLU A 32 -8.76 -5.65 0.87
CA GLU A 32 -9.40 -6.75 1.62
C GLU A 32 -9.89 -6.33 3.02
N ARG A 33 -9.44 -5.19 3.52
CA ARG A 33 -9.85 -4.61 4.81
C ARG A 33 -10.89 -3.51 4.69
N THR A 34 -11.38 -3.24 3.48
CA THR A 34 -12.36 -2.17 3.24
C THR A 34 -13.79 -2.72 3.22
N LEU A 35 -14.77 -1.87 3.55
CA LEU A 35 -16.18 -2.24 3.48
C LEU A 35 -16.62 -2.60 2.05
N LEU A 36 -16.10 -1.90 1.04
CA LEU A 36 -16.43 -2.17 -0.36
C LEU A 36 -16.04 -3.60 -0.74
N TYR A 37 -14.85 -4.04 -0.33
CA TYR A 37 -14.41 -5.40 -0.58
C TYR A 37 -15.35 -6.42 0.07
N ALA A 38 -15.70 -6.24 1.34
CA ALA A 38 -16.62 -7.13 2.04
C ALA A 38 -17.99 -7.22 1.35
N LEU A 39 -18.53 -6.10 0.87
CA LEU A 39 -19.79 -6.08 0.13
C LEU A 39 -19.70 -6.79 -1.21
N VAL A 40 -18.62 -6.55 -1.96
CA VAL A 40 -18.42 -7.20 -3.27
C VAL A 40 -18.25 -8.70 -3.08
N GLU A 41 -17.42 -9.14 -2.13
CA GLU A 41 -17.22 -10.56 -1.82
C GLU A 41 -18.53 -11.25 -1.44
N ALA A 42 -19.36 -10.61 -0.62
CA ALA A 42 -20.62 -11.17 -0.16
C ALA A 42 -21.70 -11.23 -1.25
N HIS A 43 -21.78 -10.23 -2.14
CA HIS A 43 -22.94 -10.06 -3.03
C HIS A 43 -22.65 -10.34 -4.51
N TYR A 44 -21.39 -10.45 -4.92
CA TYR A 44 -21.06 -10.69 -6.32
C TYR A 44 -21.66 -12.01 -6.88
N PRO A 45 -21.63 -13.15 -6.16
CA PRO A 45 -22.26 -14.37 -6.64
C PRO A 45 -23.78 -14.22 -6.88
N ASP A 46 -24.48 -13.57 -5.94
CA ASP A 46 -25.92 -13.32 -6.04
C ASP A 46 -26.26 -12.38 -7.21
N PHE A 47 -25.40 -11.38 -7.44
CA PHE A 47 -25.53 -10.46 -8.56
C PHE A 47 -25.42 -11.20 -9.91
N ILE A 48 -24.46 -12.12 -10.05
CA ILE A 48 -24.33 -12.98 -11.24
C ILE A 48 -25.58 -13.84 -11.42
N ALA A 49 -26.01 -14.54 -10.36
CA ALA A 49 -27.17 -15.42 -10.40
C ALA A 49 -28.43 -14.67 -10.84
N ARG A 50 -28.62 -13.42 -10.37
CA ARG A 50 -29.74 -12.59 -10.77
C ARG A 50 -29.71 -12.21 -12.25
N ILE A 51 -28.55 -11.79 -12.77
CA ILE A 51 -28.37 -11.43 -14.19
C ILE A 51 -28.69 -12.64 -15.08
N GLU A 52 -28.20 -13.82 -14.69
CA GLU A 52 -28.43 -15.08 -15.41
C GLU A 52 -29.89 -15.52 -15.36
N ALA A 53 -30.58 -15.35 -14.23
CA ALA A 53 -32.00 -15.62 -14.09
C ALA A 53 -32.87 -14.71 -15.00
N GLU A 54 -32.39 -13.52 -15.33
CA GLU A 54 -33.04 -12.60 -16.27
C GLU A 54 -32.69 -12.93 -17.74
N GLY A 55 -31.99 -14.04 -18.01
CA GLY A 55 -31.58 -14.46 -19.35
C GLY A 55 -30.47 -13.60 -19.96
N ARG A 56 -29.75 -12.86 -19.12
CA ARG A 56 -28.66 -11.97 -19.53
C ARG A 56 -27.31 -12.52 -19.07
N SER A 57 -26.24 -11.95 -19.60
CA SER A 57 -24.88 -12.22 -19.12
C SER A 57 -24.11 -10.92 -18.95
N LEU A 58 -23.19 -10.90 -17.99
CA LEU A 58 -22.25 -9.78 -17.88
C LEU A 58 -21.21 -9.86 -19.00
N PRO A 59 -20.79 -8.71 -19.56
CA PRO A 59 -19.61 -8.66 -20.41
C PRO A 59 -18.39 -9.24 -19.68
N GLY A 60 -17.55 -10.01 -20.40
CA GLY A 60 -16.40 -10.70 -19.81
C GLY A 60 -15.47 -9.78 -19.02
N TYR A 61 -15.17 -8.60 -19.55
CA TYR A 61 -14.30 -7.62 -18.89
C TYR A 61 -14.83 -7.16 -17.52
N VAL A 62 -16.16 -7.15 -17.31
CA VAL A 62 -16.77 -6.78 -16.03
C VAL A 62 -16.51 -7.88 -15.01
N ARG A 63 -16.71 -9.14 -15.41
CA ARG A 63 -16.42 -10.31 -14.58
C ARG A 63 -14.94 -10.34 -14.18
N GLU A 64 -14.06 -10.14 -15.16
CA GLU A 64 -12.61 -10.07 -14.94
C GLU A 64 -12.22 -8.95 -13.97
N ALA A 65 -12.88 -7.78 -14.04
CA ALA A 65 -12.61 -6.67 -13.14
C ALA A 65 -13.00 -6.98 -11.68
N PHE A 66 -14.16 -7.60 -11.45
CA PHE A 66 -14.56 -8.05 -10.13
C PHE A 66 -13.62 -9.13 -9.58
N ASP A 67 -13.27 -10.11 -10.42
CA ASP A 67 -12.34 -11.17 -10.03
C ASP A 67 -10.95 -10.60 -9.70
N ALA A 68 -10.45 -9.64 -10.49
CA ALA A 68 -9.18 -8.96 -10.23
C ALA A 68 -9.23 -8.12 -8.94
N TYR A 69 -10.36 -7.46 -8.68
CA TYR A 69 -10.56 -6.68 -7.46
C TYR A 69 -10.53 -7.57 -6.20
N LEU A 70 -11.23 -8.71 -6.23
CA LEU A 70 -11.24 -9.68 -5.12
C LEU A 70 -9.89 -10.36 -4.91
N ARG A 71 -9.05 -10.47 -5.94
CA ARG A 71 -7.67 -10.95 -5.77
C ARG A 71 -6.72 -9.89 -5.19
N CYS A 72 -7.09 -8.61 -5.22
CA CYS A 72 -6.22 -7.53 -4.78
C CYS A 72 -5.96 -7.61 -3.28
N GLY A 73 -4.70 -7.44 -2.85
CA GLY A 73 -4.32 -7.47 -1.43
C GLY A 73 -4.13 -8.88 -0.83
N VAL A 74 -4.64 -9.92 -1.49
CA VAL A 74 -4.44 -11.32 -1.11
C VAL A 74 -3.11 -11.83 -1.66
N LEU A 75 -2.15 -12.07 -0.76
CA LEU A 75 -0.77 -12.41 -1.15
C LEU A 75 -0.64 -13.74 -1.91
N GLU A 76 -1.57 -14.67 -1.71
CA GLU A 76 -1.65 -15.95 -2.45
C GLU A 76 -1.85 -15.74 -3.96
N HIS A 77 -2.46 -14.63 -4.37
CA HIS A 77 -2.68 -14.29 -5.77
C HIS A 77 -1.52 -13.51 -6.39
N GLY A 78 -0.41 -13.34 -5.64
CA GLY A 78 0.76 -12.58 -6.07
C GLY A 78 0.55 -11.07 -6.03
N PHE A 79 1.55 -10.33 -6.50
CA PHE A 79 1.44 -8.89 -6.70
C PHE A 79 0.96 -8.60 -8.14
N LEU A 80 0.15 -7.55 -8.33
CA LEU A 80 -0.11 -6.98 -9.67
C LEU A 80 1.25 -6.67 -10.31
N ARG A 81 1.54 -7.33 -11.44
CA ARG A 81 2.74 -7.10 -12.26
C ARG A 81 2.48 -6.04 -13.31
#